data_AF-A0A8S3VG48-F1
#
_entry.id   AF-A0A8S3VG48-F1
#
_cell.length_a   1.000
_cell.length_b   1.000
_cell.length_c   1.000
_cell.angle_alpha   90.00
_cell.angle_beta   90.00
_cell.angle_gamma   90.00
#
_symmetry.space_group_name_H-M   'P 1'
#
loop_
_entity.id
_entity.type
_entity.pdbx_description
1 polymer ?
#
loop_
_entity_poly.entity_id
_entity_poly.type
_entity_poly.pdbx_seq_one_letter_code
_entity_poly.pdbx_strand_id
1 'polypeptide(L)'
;MEEKPSTSGGIKRFIPQELQDEMDEIVSKRSTSNRYSYIMLQTNCDYTLKLKFRVEKIKTILFSTAAKPADLDENQKKWLVVGICLHSVISQALRSYVVPILTKLCYKLSVNHRLETQTFPTHLQKHPLTNKASLNYEAVNNNKVKHGNYKQRYDYKIKSVVDLSKLFLQTHMAHYTGFDDTCDSSALLGLIINIDQFDPVVKSVAMM
;
A
#
# COMPACT_ATOMS: atom_id res chain seq x y z
N MET A 1 -80.15 -22.36 -20.68
CA MET A 1 -79.03 -21.41 -20.90
C MET A 1 -78.75 -20.77 -19.56
N GLU A 2 -77.45 -20.58 -19.27
CA GLU A 2 -76.86 -19.78 -18.17
C GLU A 2 -77.10 -20.27 -16.73
N GLU A 3 -76.16 -20.24 -15.80
CA GLU A 3 -74.69 -20.23 -15.79
C GLU A 3 -74.33 -20.58 -14.33
N LYS A 4 -73.50 -21.59 -14.07
CA LYS A 4 -72.96 -21.85 -12.71
C LYS A 4 -71.65 -21.07 -12.57
N PRO A 5 -71.45 -20.23 -11.53
CA PRO A 5 -70.15 -19.61 -11.33
C PRO A 5 -69.16 -20.63 -10.77
N SER A 6 -68.12 -20.89 -11.57
CA SER A 6 -66.92 -21.63 -11.22
C SER A 6 -66.15 -20.94 -10.09
N THR A 7 -65.94 -21.65 -8.99
CA THR A 7 -64.98 -21.31 -7.95
C THR A 7 -63.55 -21.47 -8.49
N SER A 8 -63.01 -20.39 -9.06
CA SER A 8 -61.57 -20.27 -9.33
C SER A 8 -60.83 -19.96 -8.02
N GLY A 9 -60.38 -21.02 -7.36
CA GLY A 9 -59.44 -20.94 -6.24
C GLY A 9 -58.08 -20.44 -6.71
N GLY A 10 -57.92 -19.12 -6.77
CA GLY A 10 -56.62 -18.48 -6.95
C GLY A 10 -55.81 -18.54 -5.66
N ILE A 11 -54.94 -19.55 -5.53
CA ILE A 11 -53.91 -19.59 -4.48
C ILE A 11 -52.93 -18.45 -4.77
N LYS A 12 -53.14 -17.28 -4.15
CA LYS A 12 -52.07 -16.30 -3.96
C LYS A 12 -51.03 -16.96 -3.08
N ARG A 13 -49.95 -17.47 -3.70
CA ARG A 13 -48.77 -17.95 -2.98
C ARG A 13 -48.19 -16.73 -2.24
N PHE A 14 -48.51 -16.61 -0.95
CA PHE A 14 -47.78 -15.74 -0.05
C PHE A 14 -46.34 -16.27 0.00
N ILE A 15 -45.40 -15.51 -0.56
CA ILE A 15 -43.99 -15.77 -0.34
C ILE A 15 -43.73 -15.42 1.14
N PRO A 16 -43.25 -16.36 1.96
CA PRO A 16 -42.86 -16.07 3.34
C PRO A 16 -41.83 -14.94 3.37
N GLN A 17 -42.00 -13.99 4.29
CA GLN A 17 -41.14 -12.81 4.41
C GLN A 17 -39.65 -13.18 4.51
N GLU A 18 -39.35 -14.28 5.20
CA GLU A 18 -38.01 -14.86 5.35
C GLU A 18 -37.34 -15.18 4.00
N LEU A 19 -38.10 -15.70 3.03
CA LEU A 19 -37.60 -15.99 1.69
C LEU A 19 -37.40 -14.72 0.86
N GLN A 20 -38.18 -13.67 1.12
CA GLN A 20 -38.00 -12.38 0.46
C GLN A 20 -36.72 -11.68 0.97
N ASP A 21 -36.47 -11.75 2.27
CA ASP A 21 -35.28 -11.17 2.91
C ASP A 21 -33.99 -11.89 2.46
N GLU A 22 -34.02 -13.23 2.30
CA GLU A 22 -32.90 -13.98 1.72
C GLU A 22 -32.61 -13.59 0.26
N MET A 23 -33.67 -13.41 -0.55
CA MET A 23 -33.53 -12.99 -1.94
C MET A 23 -32.89 -11.59 -2.04
N ASP A 24 -33.32 -10.65 -1.20
CA ASP A 24 -32.77 -9.31 -1.17
C ASP A 24 -31.32 -9.27 -0.65
N GLU A 25 -30.98 -10.12 0.32
CA GLU A 25 -29.60 -10.28 0.80
C GLU A 25 -28.68 -10.85 -0.29
N ILE A 26 -29.15 -11.84 -1.06
CA ILE A 26 -28.41 -12.42 -2.19
C ILE A 26 -28.20 -11.39 -3.31
N VAL A 27 -29.22 -10.59 -3.62
CA VAL A 27 -29.13 -9.52 -4.63
C VAL A 27 -28.16 -8.43 -4.17
N SER A 28 -28.18 -8.05 -2.88
CA SER A 28 -27.24 -7.11 -2.28
C SER A 28 -25.79 -7.63 -2.30
N LYS A 29 -25.58 -8.90 -1.95
CA LYS A 29 -24.27 -9.58 -2.01
C LYS A 29 -23.74 -9.70 -3.45
N ARG A 30 -24.60 -9.97 -4.44
CA ARG A 30 -24.21 -9.96 -5.87
C ARG A 30 -23.85 -8.56 -6.35
N SER A 31 -24.63 -7.55 -5.96
CA SER A 31 -24.40 -6.16 -6.36
C SER A 31 -23.08 -5.62 -5.79
N THR A 32 -22.77 -5.94 -4.52
CA THR A 32 -21.50 -5.59 -3.89
C THR A 32 -20.32 -6.34 -4.52
N SER A 33 -20.42 -7.65 -4.76
CA SER A 33 -19.39 -8.45 -5.44
C SER A 33 -19.09 -7.94 -6.85
N ASN A 34 -20.12 -7.61 -7.64
CA ASN A 34 -19.97 -7.01 -8.96
C ASN A 34 -19.31 -5.62 -8.89
N ARG A 35 -19.63 -4.83 -7.86
CA ARG A 35 -19.02 -3.51 -7.64
C ARG A 35 -17.54 -3.62 -7.26
N TYR A 36 -17.16 -4.57 -6.40
CA TYR A 36 -15.75 -4.85 -6.09
C TYR A 36 -14.98 -5.32 -7.33
N SER A 37 -15.56 -6.24 -8.11
CA SER A 37 -14.96 -6.72 -9.36
C SER A 37 -14.75 -5.59 -10.38
N TYR A 38 -15.75 -4.73 -10.56
CA TYR A 38 -15.66 -3.57 -11.45
C TYR A 38 -14.61 -2.55 -10.98
N ILE A 39 -14.56 -2.22 -9.68
CA ILE A 39 -13.56 -1.31 -9.12
C ILE A 39 -12.14 -1.88 -9.30
N MET A 40 -11.94 -3.18 -9.09
CA MET A 40 -10.65 -3.85 -9.29
C MET A 40 -10.23 -3.89 -10.77
N LEU A 41 -11.17 -4.09 -11.69
CA LEU A 41 -10.91 -4.04 -13.13
C LEU A 41 -10.60 -2.61 -13.61
N GLN A 42 -11.36 -1.61 -13.13
CA GLN A 42 -11.15 -0.19 -13.46
C GLN A 42 -9.78 0.29 -13.00
N THR A 43 -9.44 0.00 -11.74
CA THR A 43 -8.14 0.35 -11.17
C THR A 43 -7.01 -0.38 -11.88
N ASN A 44 -7.12 -1.68 -12.17
CA ASN A 44 -6.13 -2.40 -12.96
C ASN A 44 -5.95 -1.82 -14.38
N CYS A 45 -7.02 -1.37 -15.02
CA CYS A 45 -6.97 -0.72 -16.34
C CYS A 45 -6.24 0.65 -16.27
N ASP A 46 -6.54 1.46 -15.26
CA ASP A 46 -5.88 2.74 -15.04
C ASP A 46 -4.38 2.57 -14.72
N TYR A 47 -4.02 1.58 -13.91
CA TYR A 47 -2.62 1.27 -13.61
C TYR A 47 -1.87 0.81 -14.86
N THR A 48 -2.46 -0.08 -15.68
CA THR A 48 -1.82 -0.57 -16.91
C THR A 48 -1.64 0.52 -17.96
N LEU A 49 -2.62 1.43 -18.13
CA LEU A 49 -2.49 2.61 -19.01
C LEU A 49 -1.40 3.56 -18.53
N LYS A 50 -1.36 3.86 -17.23
CA LYS A 50 -0.35 4.74 -16.63
C LYS A 50 1.07 4.14 -16.70
N LEU A 51 1.18 2.83 -16.53
CA LEU A 51 2.42 2.08 -16.78
C LEU A 51 2.87 2.21 -18.23
N LYS A 52 1.99 1.91 -19.19
CA LYS A 52 2.31 1.98 -20.63
C LYS A 52 2.79 3.37 -21.03
N PHE A 53 2.10 4.41 -20.58
CA PHE A 53 2.50 5.80 -20.85
C PHE A 53 3.87 6.13 -20.27
N ARG A 54 4.18 5.65 -19.06
CA ARG A 54 5.47 5.86 -18.41
C ARG A 54 6.61 5.09 -19.08
N VAL A 55 6.37 3.84 -19.49
CA VAL A 55 7.34 3.04 -20.24
C VAL A 55 7.67 3.70 -21.58
N GLU A 56 6.66 4.17 -22.32
CA GLU A 56 6.90 4.90 -23.58
C GLU A 56 7.62 6.22 -23.33
N LYS A 57 7.29 6.97 -22.27
CA LYS A 57 8.03 8.20 -21.92
C LYS A 57 9.49 7.92 -21.58
N ILE A 58 9.79 6.86 -20.84
CA ILE A 58 11.16 6.43 -20.51
C ILE A 58 11.90 6.03 -21.77
N LYS A 59 11.25 5.27 -22.65
CA LYS A 59 11.80 4.87 -23.95
C LYS A 59 12.18 6.11 -24.77
N THR A 60 11.30 7.10 -24.89
CA THR A 60 11.59 8.37 -25.58
C THR A 60 12.75 9.14 -24.94
N ILE A 61 12.84 9.20 -23.61
CA ILE A 61 13.95 9.87 -22.91
C ILE A 61 15.27 9.14 -23.14
N LEU A 62 15.29 7.81 -23.07
CA LEU A 62 16.50 7.01 -23.32
C LEU A 62 17.04 7.24 -24.75
N PHE A 63 16.13 7.34 -25.72
CA PHE A 63 16.48 7.58 -27.12
C PHE A 63 16.87 9.04 -27.40
N SER A 64 16.46 10.02 -26.57
CA SER A 64 16.76 11.45 -26.77
C SER A 64 17.95 11.98 -25.95
N THR A 65 18.32 11.34 -24.84
CA THR A 65 19.40 11.81 -23.93
C THR A 65 20.72 11.08 -24.07
N ALA A 66 20.82 10.00 -24.84
CA ALA A 66 22.09 9.30 -25.00
C ALA A 66 22.95 9.92 -26.11
N ALA A 67 23.89 10.76 -25.70
CA ALA A 67 25.23 10.73 -26.28
C ALA A 67 25.65 9.25 -26.47
N LYS A 68 26.06 8.91 -27.69
CA LYS A 68 26.36 7.55 -28.20
C LYS A 68 26.46 6.44 -27.11
N PRO A 69 25.45 5.56 -26.96
CA PRO A 69 25.56 4.33 -26.19
C PRO A 69 26.29 3.25 -27.01
N ALA A 70 27.42 3.61 -27.63
CA ALA A 70 28.14 2.76 -28.58
C ALA A 70 28.93 1.62 -27.89
N ASP A 71 29.24 1.76 -26.60
CA ASP A 71 30.09 0.82 -25.87
C ASP A 71 29.34 -0.23 -25.02
N LEU A 72 28.00 -0.17 -24.97
CA LEU A 72 27.19 -1.18 -24.28
C LEU A 72 26.67 -2.23 -25.26
N ASP A 73 26.89 -3.50 -24.93
CA ASP A 73 26.32 -4.61 -25.69
C ASP A 73 24.78 -4.62 -25.61
N GLU A 74 24.15 -5.38 -26.51
CA GLU A 74 22.70 -5.43 -26.60
C GLU A 74 22.02 -6.00 -25.34
N ASN A 75 22.69 -6.92 -24.63
CA ASN A 75 22.20 -7.49 -23.37
C ASN A 75 22.31 -6.47 -22.24
N GLN A 76 23.39 -5.71 -22.16
CA GLN A 76 23.55 -4.63 -21.18
C GLN A 76 22.48 -3.55 -21.38
N LYS A 77 22.16 -3.20 -22.64
CA LYS A 77 21.04 -2.31 -22.96
C LYS A 77 19.69 -2.88 -22.51
N LYS A 78 19.44 -4.17 -22.74
CA LYS A 78 18.22 -4.87 -22.28
C LYS A 78 18.10 -4.86 -20.76
N TRP A 79 19.17 -5.21 -20.04
CA TRP A 79 19.20 -5.19 -18.58
C TRP A 79 19.05 -3.79 -18.00
N LEU A 80 19.63 -2.78 -18.64
CA LEU A 80 19.46 -1.38 -18.25
C LEU A 80 17.99 -0.95 -18.37
N VAL A 81 17.33 -1.28 -19.50
CA VAL A 81 15.91 -1.00 -19.69
C VAL A 81 15.07 -1.74 -18.65
N VAL A 82 15.36 -3.01 -18.37
CA VAL A 82 14.68 -3.78 -17.33
C VAL A 82 14.88 -3.13 -15.96
N GLY A 83 16.09 -2.72 -15.60
CA GLY A 83 16.39 -2.08 -14.32
C GLY A 83 15.68 -0.72 -14.15
N ILE A 84 15.66 0.09 -15.21
CA ILE A 84 14.93 1.38 -15.22
C ILE A 84 13.43 1.15 -15.13
N CYS A 85 12.89 0.18 -15.88
CA CYS A 85 11.49 -0.21 -15.78
C CYS A 85 11.16 -0.71 -14.38
N LEU A 86 12.00 -1.57 -13.79
CA LEU A 86 11.83 -2.08 -12.43
C LEU A 86 11.78 -0.92 -11.43
N HIS A 87 12.77 -0.04 -11.47
CA HIS A 87 12.85 1.08 -10.54
C HIS A 87 11.70 2.07 -10.73
N SER A 88 11.38 2.46 -11.97
CA SER A 88 10.34 3.44 -12.24
C SER A 88 8.94 2.87 -12.02
N VAL A 89 8.64 1.68 -12.54
CA VAL A 89 7.30 1.11 -12.49
C VAL A 89 7.01 0.49 -11.12
N ILE A 90 7.90 -0.38 -10.63
CA ILE A 90 7.63 -1.12 -9.40
C ILE A 90 7.69 -0.18 -8.20
N SER A 91 8.68 0.71 -8.10
CA SER A 91 8.72 1.64 -6.97
C SER A 91 7.50 2.55 -6.96
N GLN A 92 7.02 3.01 -8.10
CA GLN A 92 5.81 3.84 -8.16
C GLN A 92 4.55 3.05 -7.78
N ALA A 93 4.41 1.80 -8.23
CA ALA A 93 3.30 0.94 -7.84
C ALA A 93 3.33 0.66 -6.33
N LEU A 94 4.49 0.27 -5.79
CA LEU A 94 4.69 0.05 -4.36
C LEU A 94 4.40 1.31 -3.55
N ARG A 95 4.89 2.49 -3.95
CA ARG A 95 4.57 3.78 -3.29
C ARG A 95 3.07 4.02 -3.26
N SER A 96 2.38 3.82 -4.39
CA SER A 96 0.93 4.05 -4.47
C SER A 96 0.12 3.12 -3.56
N TYR A 97 0.63 1.92 -3.28
CA TYR A 97 0.02 0.96 -2.38
C TYR A 97 0.38 1.20 -0.91
N VAL A 98 1.64 1.52 -0.62
CA VAL A 98 2.20 1.62 0.74
C VAL A 98 1.78 2.92 1.44
N VAL A 99 1.79 4.05 0.73
CA VAL A 99 1.56 5.39 1.32
C VAL A 99 0.17 5.54 1.96
N PRO A 100 -0.94 5.11 1.35
CA PRO A 100 -2.26 5.23 1.98
C PRO A 100 -2.39 4.44 3.29
N ILE A 101 -1.84 3.22 3.33
CA ILE A 101 -1.86 2.35 4.51
C ILE A 101 -1.02 2.97 5.64
N LEU A 102 0.17 3.47 5.33
CA LEU A 102 1.03 4.19 6.27
C LEU A 102 0.38 5.47 6.80
N THR A 103 -0.29 6.23 5.94
CA THR A 103 -0.98 7.45 6.34
C THR A 103 -2.08 7.15 7.36
N LYS A 104 -2.89 6.10 7.11
CA LYS A 104 -3.91 5.63 8.04
C LYS A 104 -3.32 5.12 9.35
N LEU A 105 -2.22 4.37 9.29
CA LEU A 105 -1.47 3.92 10.47
C LEU A 105 -0.95 5.12 11.28
N CYS A 106 -0.39 6.12 10.61
CA CYS A 106 0.14 7.33 11.23
C CYS A 106 -0.92 8.09 11.99
N TYR A 107 -2.08 8.31 11.37
CA TYR A 107 -3.21 8.94 12.02
C TYR A 107 -3.63 8.18 13.28
N LYS A 108 -3.82 6.85 13.17
CA LYS A 108 -4.22 6.00 14.30
C LYS A 108 -3.22 6.05 15.46
N LEU A 109 -1.92 5.98 15.16
CA LEU A 109 -0.88 6.00 16.18
C LEU A 109 -0.69 7.38 16.81
N SER A 110 -0.82 8.46 16.03
CA SER A 110 -0.70 9.83 16.51
C SER A 110 -1.78 10.14 17.54
N VAL A 111 -3.03 9.76 17.26
CA VAL A 111 -4.17 9.92 18.18
C VAL A 111 -3.99 9.09 19.46
N ASN A 112 -3.57 7.84 19.34
CA ASN A 112 -3.54 6.92 20.49
C ASN A 112 -2.31 7.07 21.38
N HIS A 113 -1.16 7.50 20.84
CA HIS A 113 0.13 7.44 21.54
C HIS A 113 0.90 8.76 21.55
N ARG A 114 0.28 9.87 21.11
CA ARG A 114 0.83 11.23 21.14
C ARG A 114 2.28 11.28 20.65
N LEU A 115 2.52 10.72 19.46
CA LEU A 115 3.85 10.52 18.88
C LEU A 115 4.69 11.81 18.80
N GLU A 116 4.04 12.97 18.68
CA GLU A 116 4.67 14.29 18.59
C GLU A 116 5.30 14.77 19.92
N THR A 117 4.93 14.16 21.04
CA THR A 117 5.36 14.55 22.39
C THR A 117 6.26 13.50 23.06
N GLN A 118 6.64 12.45 22.33
CA GLN A 118 7.43 11.36 22.89
C GLN A 118 8.82 11.81 23.34
N THR A 119 9.25 11.25 24.47
CA THR A 119 10.56 11.48 25.09
C THR A 119 11.26 10.15 25.33
N PHE A 120 12.54 10.18 25.71
CA PHE A 120 13.30 8.95 26.01
C PHE A 120 12.57 7.97 26.95
N PRO A 121 11.94 8.38 28.07
CA PRO A 121 11.20 7.43 28.91
C PRO A 121 9.84 7.00 28.37
N THR A 122 9.20 7.79 27.49
CA THR A 122 7.80 7.60 27.08
C THR A 122 7.62 7.13 25.63
N HIS A 123 8.71 6.90 24.90
CA HIS A 123 8.65 6.43 23.52
C HIS A 123 8.17 4.99 23.39
N LEU A 124 7.59 4.67 22.24
CA LEU A 124 7.16 3.32 21.93
C LEU A 124 8.38 2.45 21.59
N GLN A 125 8.69 1.43 22.38
CA GLN A 125 9.82 0.55 22.03
C GLN A 125 9.46 -0.47 20.95
N LYS A 126 8.18 -0.84 20.88
CA LYS A 126 7.65 -1.86 19.98
C LYS A 126 6.35 -1.39 19.35
N HIS A 127 6.00 -2.00 18.23
CA HIS A 127 4.76 -1.70 17.54
C HIS A 127 3.54 -1.96 18.46
N PRO A 128 2.69 -0.96 18.73
CA PRO A 128 1.68 -1.08 19.79
C PRO A 128 0.52 -2.04 19.46
N LEU A 129 0.31 -2.40 18.20
CA LEU A 129 -0.77 -3.32 17.82
C LEU A 129 -0.38 -4.79 17.92
N THR A 130 0.91 -5.11 17.78
CA THR A 130 1.38 -6.50 17.62
C THR A 130 2.53 -6.86 18.52
N ASN A 131 3.25 -5.87 19.08
CA ASN A 131 4.37 -6.04 19.98
C ASN A 131 5.54 -6.88 19.41
N LYS A 132 5.58 -7.09 18.08
CA LYS A 132 6.56 -7.93 17.38
C LYS A 132 7.74 -7.13 16.83
N ALA A 133 7.48 -6.05 16.10
CA ALA A 133 8.52 -5.22 15.50
C ALA A 133 9.06 -4.19 16.52
N SER A 134 10.37 -4.16 16.71
CA SER A 134 11.06 -3.07 17.43
C SER A 134 11.07 -1.80 16.58
N LEU A 135 10.82 -0.67 17.21
CA LEU A 135 10.82 0.62 16.51
C LEU A 135 12.22 1.23 16.52
N ASN A 136 12.73 1.54 15.32
CA ASN A 136 14.08 2.03 15.12
C ASN A 136 14.16 3.57 15.18
N TYR A 137 14.26 4.13 16.37
CA TYR A 137 14.46 5.59 16.53
C TYR A 137 15.83 6.08 16.09
N GLU A 138 16.80 5.20 15.83
CA GLU A 138 18.11 5.61 15.27
C GLU A 138 17.95 6.16 13.85
N ALA A 139 16.96 5.64 13.11
CA ALA A 139 16.65 5.99 11.73
C ALA A 139 15.88 7.32 11.55
N VAL A 140 15.38 7.92 12.64
CA VAL A 140 14.54 9.12 12.61
C VAL A 140 15.31 10.34 13.10
N ASN A 141 14.91 11.55 12.67
CA ASN A 141 15.45 12.84 13.13
C ASN A 141 16.99 13.00 13.02
N ASN A 142 17.65 12.16 12.20
CA ASN A 142 19.10 12.01 12.13
C ASN A 142 19.74 11.67 13.48
N ASN A 143 19.04 10.92 14.33
CA ASN A 143 19.47 10.57 15.68
C ASN A 143 20.83 9.85 15.68
N LYS A 144 21.01 8.84 14.82
CA LYS A 144 22.29 8.12 14.71
C LYS A 144 23.45 9.05 14.35
N VAL A 145 23.22 9.99 13.42
CA VAL A 145 24.25 10.92 12.94
C VAL A 145 24.58 11.97 14.00
N LYS A 146 23.58 12.53 14.67
CA LYS A 146 23.74 13.62 15.65
C LYS A 146 24.24 13.14 17.01
N HIS A 147 23.81 11.96 17.42
CA HIS A 147 23.96 11.49 18.79
C HIS A 147 24.67 10.13 18.89
N GLY A 148 25.09 9.53 17.76
CA GLY A 148 25.82 8.27 17.76
C GLY A 148 25.03 7.16 18.44
N ASN A 149 25.59 6.57 19.49
CA ASN A 149 24.94 5.54 20.29
C ASN A 149 24.29 6.07 21.58
N TYR A 150 24.29 7.40 21.81
CA TYR A 150 23.73 8.02 23.00
C TYR A 150 22.20 8.17 22.90
N LYS A 151 21.50 7.04 23.08
CA LYS A 151 20.03 6.95 22.92
C LYS A 151 19.26 7.94 23.81
N GLN A 152 19.77 8.32 24.98
CA GLN A 152 19.09 9.30 25.84
C GLN A 152 18.97 10.69 25.22
N ARG A 153 19.80 11.03 24.22
CA ARG A 153 19.82 12.34 23.55
C ARG A 153 19.01 12.39 22.26
N TYR A 154 18.42 11.27 21.85
CA TYR A 154 17.64 11.22 20.61
C TYR A 154 16.38 12.08 20.67
N ASP A 155 16.01 12.66 19.52
CA ASP A 155 14.69 13.25 19.32
C ASP A 155 13.71 12.12 18.98
N TYR A 156 12.83 11.80 19.94
CA TYR A 156 11.81 10.75 19.82
C TYR A 156 10.50 11.24 19.19
N LYS A 157 10.41 12.53 18.84
CA LYS A 157 9.19 13.10 18.26
C LYS A 157 9.03 12.66 16.81
N ILE A 158 7.88 12.10 16.48
CA ILE A 158 7.52 11.75 15.09
C ILE A 158 6.63 12.85 14.54
N LYS A 159 7.10 13.56 13.52
CA LYS A 159 6.45 14.77 12.99
C LYS A 159 5.71 14.54 11.67
N SER A 160 5.97 13.40 11.03
CA SER A 160 5.46 13.11 9.70
C SER A 160 5.25 11.60 9.47
N VAL A 161 4.48 11.27 8.44
CA VAL A 161 4.31 9.89 7.96
C VAL A 161 5.66 9.30 7.51
N VAL A 162 6.56 10.13 6.99
CA VAL A 162 7.92 9.74 6.57
C VAL A 162 8.79 9.37 7.78
N ASP A 163 8.69 10.13 8.87
CA ASP A 163 9.40 9.80 10.11
C ASP A 163 8.88 8.51 10.73
N LEU A 164 7.56 8.30 10.68
CA LEU A 164 6.94 7.07 11.15
C LEU A 164 7.40 5.86 10.33
N SER A 165 7.44 5.96 9.01
CA SER A 165 7.85 4.84 8.16
C SER A 165 9.30 4.42 8.44
N LYS A 166 10.19 5.37 8.71
CA LYS A 166 11.59 5.08 9.10
C LYS A 166 11.72 4.26 10.39
N LEU A 167 10.76 4.33 11.31
CA LEU A 167 10.76 3.50 12.52
C LEU A 167 10.65 1.99 12.22
N PHE A 168 10.06 1.62 11.09
CA PHE A 168 9.89 0.22 10.68
C PHE A 168 11.03 -0.30 9.81
N LEU A 169 12.08 0.49 9.63
CA LEU A 169 13.18 0.19 8.72
C LEU A 169 14.51 0.13 9.44
N GLN A 170 15.46 -0.58 8.82
CA GLN A 170 16.84 -0.54 9.25
C GLN A 170 17.45 0.82 8.88
N THR A 171 18.43 1.27 9.65
CA THR A 171 19.03 2.61 9.50
C THR A 171 19.58 2.86 8.09
N HIS A 172 20.11 1.82 7.43
CA HIS A 172 20.65 1.92 6.06
C HIS A 172 19.57 2.01 4.96
N MET A 173 18.31 1.67 5.26
CA MET A 173 17.17 1.78 4.33
C MET A 173 16.39 3.09 4.54
N ALA A 174 16.67 3.83 5.62
CA ALA A 174 15.88 4.97 6.07
C ALA A 174 16.41 6.33 5.57
N HIS A 175 17.14 6.36 4.45
CA HIS A 175 17.82 7.55 3.94
C HIS A 175 16.96 8.48 3.06
N TYR A 176 15.66 8.23 2.95
CA TYR A 176 14.75 9.02 2.11
C TYR A 176 14.17 10.24 2.83
N THR A 177 13.84 11.29 2.08
CA THR A 177 13.22 12.52 2.60
C THR A 177 11.71 12.56 2.39
N GLY A 178 11.19 11.73 1.49
CA GLY A 178 9.78 11.62 1.17
C GLY A 178 9.46 10.31 0.46
N PHE A 179 8.17 10.05 0.22
CA PHE A 179 7.72 8.94 -0.64
C PHE A 179 7.80 9.31 -2.12
N ASP A 180 8.93 9.85 -2.52
CA ASP A 180 9.26 10.27 -3.87
C ASP A 180 10.44 9.42 -4.40
N ASP A 181 11.16 9.91 -5.38
CA ASP A 181 12.28 9.20 -6.00
C ASP A 181 13.48 8.99 -5.04
N THR A 182 13.49 9.64 -3.87
CA THR A 182 14.47 9.36 -2.80
C THR A 182 14.15 8.08 -2.03
N CYS A 183 12.91 7.58 -2.09
CA CYS A 183 12.50 6.35 -1.43
C CYS A 183 12.72 5.15 -2.36
N ASP A 184 13.72 4.35 -2.03
CA ASP A 184 14.10 3.15 -2.76
C ASP A 184 13.09 2.00 -2.59
N SER A 185 13.13 1.05 -3.53
CA SER A 185 12.23 -0.11 -3.50
C SER A 185 12.50 -0.98 -2.26
N SER A 186 13.74 -1.04 -1.78
CA SER A 186 14.14 -1.75 -0.56
C SER A 186 13.42 -1.22 0.67
N ALA A 187 13.35 0.11 0.86
CA ALA A 187 12.57 0.68 1.95
C ALA A 187 11.09 0.33 1.82
N LEU A 188 10.51 0.41 0.62
CA LEU A 188 9.09 0.10 0.40
C LEU A 188 8.76 -1.36 0.73
N LEU A 189 9.62 -2.29 0.30
CA LEU A 189 9.47 -3.71 0.61
C LEU A 189 9.67 -3.97 2.11
N GLY A 190 10.66 -3.33 2.73
CA GLY A 190 10.88 -3.40 4.17
C GLY A 190 9.65 -2.92 4.97
N LEU A 191 8.97 -1.88 4.50
CA LEU A 191 7.73 -1.40 5.11
C LEU A 191 6.61 -2.43 5.02
N ILE A 192 6.44 -3.05 3.85
CA ILE A 192 5.44 -4.12 3.65
C ILE A 192 5.69 -5.28 4.62
N ILE A 193 6.95 -5.70 4.78
CA ILE A 193 7.33 -6.81 5.65
C ILE A 193 7.13 -6.48 7.14
N ASN A 194 7.54 -5.29 7.56
CA ASN A 194 7.58 -4.94 8.99
C ASN A 194 6.26 -4.37 9.53
N ILE A 195 5.34 -3.94 8.67
CA ILE A 195 4.03 -3.40 9.08
C ILE A 195 2.95 -4.47 8.97
N ASP A 196 2.21 -4.69 10.04
CA ASP A 196 1.19 -5.75 10.11
C ASP A 196 -0.15 -5.40 9.47
N GLN A 197 -0.34 -4.15 9.02
CA GLN A 197 -1.56 -3.76 8.30
C GLN A 197 -1.57 -4.20 6.82
N PHE A 198 -0.45 -4.71 6.31
CA PHE A 198 -0.38 -5.26 4.96
C PHE A 198 -0.92 -6.69 4.91
N ASP A 199 -1.52 -7.06 3.79
CA ASP A 199 -2.11 -8.38 3.58
C ASP A 199 -1.04 -9.49 3.73
N PRO A 200 -1.28 -10.57 4.48
CA PRO A 200 -0.32 -11.66 4.66
C PRO A 200 0.20 -12.26 3.35
N VAL A 201 -0.62 -12.28 2.29
CA VAL A 201 -0.22 -12.76 0.96
C VAL A 201 0.78 -11.79 0.32
N VAL A 202 0.58 -10.49 0.48
CA VAL A 202 1.51 -9.47 -0.02
C VAL A 202 2.83 -9.53 0.77
N LYS A 203 2.77 -9.79 2.08
CA LYS A 203 3.95 -9.97 2.92
C LYS A 203 4.75 -11.22 2.53
N SER A 204 4.09 -12.34 2.22
CA SER A 204 4.78 -13.57 1.80
C SER A 204 5.46 -13.42 0.45
N VAL A 205 4.82 -12.75 -0.51
CA VAL A 205 5.42 -12.44 -1.83
C VAL A 205 6.61 -11.49 -1.69
N ALA A 206 6.56 -10.52 -0.78
CA ALA A 206 7.67 -9.61 -0.53
C ALA A 206 8.89 -10.27 0.15
N MET A 207 8.70 -11.44 0.76
CA MET A 207 9.75 -12.22 1.42
C MET A 207 10.41 -13.27 0.52
N MET A 208 9.82 -13.56 -0.66
CA MET A 208 10.36 -14.48 -1.66
C MET A 208 11.52 -13.85 -2.43
#